data_AF-A0A946DXK8-F1
#
_entry.id   AF-A0A946DXK8-F1
#
_cell.length_a   1.000
_cell.length_b   1.000
_cell.length_c   1.000
_cell.angle_alpha   90.00
_cell.angle_beta   90.00
_cell.angle_gamma   90.00
#
_symmetry.space_group_name_H-M   'P 1'
#
loop_
_entity.id
_entity.type
_entity.pdbx_description
1 polymer ?
#
loop_
_entity_poly.entity_id
_entity_poly.type
_entity_poly.pdbx_seq_one_letter_code
_entity_poly.pdbx_strand_id
1 'polypeptide(L)' 'MTMTIVPASEGRSVRVAKGQKITVRTPKGGQAADFFAYNAENVGEWLSPPHTWVTTFSL' A
#
# COMPACT_ATOMS: atom_id res chain seq x y z
N MET A 1 -14.98 -8.63 -6.93
CA MET A 1 -13.70 -7.90 -6.77
C MET A 1 -13.96 -6.44 -7.10
N THR A 2 -13.62 -5.53 -6.19
CA THR A 2 -13.80 -4.08 -6.42
C THR A 2 -12.49 -3.51 -6.95
N MET A 3 -12.54 -2.80 -8.08
CA MET A 3 -11.38 -2.13 -8.67
C MET A 3 -11.43 -0.64 -8.31
N THR A 4 -10.32 -0.11 -7.80
CA THR A 4 -10.15 1.33 -7.56
C THR A 4 -9.07 1.86 -8.48
N ILE A 5 -9.40 2.86 -9.30
CA ILE A 5 -8.43 3.58 -10.12
C ILE A 5 -7.85 4.72 -9.30
N VAL A 6 -6.52 4.79 -9.23
CA VAL A 6 -5.78 5.95 -8.69
C VAL A 6 -5.36 6.79 -9.89
N PRO A 7 -5.94 8.00 -10.09
CA PRO A 7 -5.52 8.88 -11.16
C PRO A 7 -4.05 9.33 -10.98
N ALA A 8 -3.44 9.77 -12.09
CA ALA A 8 -2.09 10.32 -12.03
C ALA A 8 -2.04 11.51 -11.05
N SER A 9 -0.99 11.55 -10.23
CA SER A 9 -0.78 12.59 -9.21
C SER A 9 -1.82 12.65 -8.08
N GLU A 10 -2.59 11.58 -7.89
CA GLU A 10 -3.58 11.48 -6.81
C GLU A 10 -3.32 10.28 -5.88
N GLY A 11 -3.92 10.31 -4.69
CA GLY A 11 -3.94 9.19 -3.74
C GLY A 11 -5.35 8.65 -3.52
N ARG A 12 -5.46 7.37 -3.13
CA ARG A 12 -6.70 6.75 -2.66
C ARG A 12 -6.41 5.87 -1.45
N SER A 13 -7.33 5.84 -0.49
CA SER A 13 -7.32 4.87 0.60
C SER A 13 -8.30 3.74 0.31
N VAL A 14 -7.95 2.54 0.75
CA VAL A 14 -8.79 1.34 0.66
C VAL A 14 -8.73 0.62 1.98
N ARG A 15 -9.89 0.29 2.57
CA ARG A 15 -9.94 -0.59 3.74
C ARG A 15 -9.80 -2.04 3.31
N VAL A 16 -8.94 -2.78 4.02
CA VAL A 16 -8.64 -4.19 3.76
C VAL A 16 -8.82 -4.95 5.06
N ALA A 17 -9.71 -5.94 5.08
CA ALA A 17 -9.93 -6.75 6.26
C ALA A 17 -8.76 -7.72 6.51
N LYS A 18 -8.58 -8.17 7.76
CA LYS A 18 -7.56 -9.17 8.10
C LYS A 18 -7.75 -10.44 7.23
N GLY A 19 -6.67 -10.89 6.59
CA GLY A 19 -6.68 -12.05 5.70
C GLY A 19 -7.11 -11.75 4.25
N GLN A 20 -7.66 -10.56 3.97
CA GLN A 20 -7.92 -10.13 2.61
C GLN A 20 -6.62 -9.72 1.91
N LYS A 21 -6.55 -9.96 0.60
CA LYS A 21 -5.41 -9.57 -0.25
C LYS A 21 -5.80 -8.43 -1.18
N ILE A 22 -4.81 -7.60 -1.51
CA ILE A 22 -4.90 -6.58 -2.55
C ILE A 22 -3.89 -6.85 -3.65
N THR A 23 -4.13 -6.29 -4.82
CA THR A 23 -3.19 -6.32 -5.94
C THR A 23 -3.05 -4.92 -6.49
N VAL A 24 -1.84 -4.39 -6.49
CA VAL A 24 -1.50 -3.10 -7.11
C VAL A 24 -0.90 -3.41 -8.48
N ARG A 25 -1.34 -2.71 -9.53
CA ARG A 25 -0.87 -2.90 -10.91
C ARG A 25 -0.62 -1.54 -11.55
N THR A 26 0.40 -1.47 -12.40
CA THR A 26 0.65 -0.32 -13.28
C THR A 26 0.00 -0.61 -14.64
N PRO A 27 -1.20 -0.07 -14.92
CA PRO A 27 -1.93 -0.43 -16.14
C PRO A 27 -1.30 0.17 -17.40
N LYS A 28 -0.51 1.24 -17.28
CA LYS A 28 0.12 1.96 -18.40
C LYS A 28 1.48 2.52 -17.97
N GLY A 29 2.45 2.51 -18.88
CA GLY A 29 3.76 3.14 -18.69
C GLY A 29 4.61 2.51 -17.56
N GLY A 30 5.54 3.30 -17.03
CA GLY A 30 6.45 2.92 -15.92
C GLY A 30 6.16 3.68 -14.64
N GLN A 31 4.88 3.86 -14.30
CA GLN A 31 4.46 4.63 -13.13
C GLN A 31 4.98 4.01 -11.83
N ALA A 32 5.68 4.81 -11.03
CA ALA A 32 5.95 4.51 -9.63
C ALA A 32 4.79 4.99 -8.74
N ALA A 33 4.60 4.35 -7.60
CA ALA A 33 3.59 4.74 -6.63
C ALA A 33 4.17 4.66 -5.23
N ASP A 34 3.83 5.64 -4.39
CA ASP A 34 4.11 5.57 -2.97
C ASP A 34 3.06 4.66 -2.31
N PHE A 35 3.52 3.69 -1.54
CA PHE A 35 2.64 2.75 -0.84
C PHE A 35 2.71 2.96 0.67
N PHE A 36 1.55 3.19 1.27
CA PHE A 36 1.39 3.27 2.72
C PHE A 36 0.31 2.29 3.19
N ALA A 37 0.52 1.73 4.37
CA ALA A 37 -0.48 0.94 5.07
C ALA A 37 -0.50 1.33 6.54
N TYR A 38 -1.71 1.42 7.10
CA TYR A 38 -1.96 1.79 8.48
C TYR A 38 -2.89 0.76 9.11
N ASN A 39 -2.81 0.61 10.43
CA ASN A 39 -3.88 -0.06 11.16
C ASN A 39 -5.18 0.76 10.97
N ALA A 40 -6.24 0.12 10.48
CA ALA A 40 -7.50 0.78 10.14
C ALA A 40 -8.23 1.38 11.34
N GLU A 41 -7.89 0.94 12.56
CA GLU A 41 -8.43 1.39 13.83
C GLU A 41 -7.47 2.34 14.58
N ASN A 42 -6.21 2.42 14.14
CA ASN A 42 -5.19 3.27 14.75
C ASN A 42 -4.15 3.75 13.72
N VAL A 43 -4.31 4.98 13.22
CA VAL A 43 -3.35 5.57 12.27
C VAL A 43 -1.96 5.88 12.88
N GLY A 44 -1.82 5.79 14.21
CA GLY A 44 -0.53 5.85 14.90
C GLY A 44 0.29 4.55 14.80
N GLU A 45 -0.24 3.52 14.14
CA GLU A 45 0.48 2.30 13.79
C GLU A 45 0.49 2.13 12.25
N TRP A 46 1.68 2.02 11.66
CA TRP A 46 1.86 2.00 10.21
C TRP A 46 2.92 1.00 9.75
N LEU A 47 2.87 0.64 8.46
CA LEU A 47 3.94 -0.09 7.79
C LEU A 47 5.20 0.77 7.82
N SER A 48 6.22 0.30 8.53
CA SER A 48 7.47 1.05 8.74
C SER A 48 8.61 0.45 7.92
N PRO A 49 9.04 1.09 6.81
CA PRO A 49 10.10 0.55 5.96
C PRO A 49 11.44 0.25 6.67
N PRO A 50 11.93 1.09 7.60
CA PRO A 50 13.17 0.77 8.34
C PRO A 50 13.04 -0.51 9.18
N HIS A 51 11.88 -0.73 9.81
CA HIS A 51 11.63 -1.93 10.60
C HIS A 51 11.45 -3.17 9.70
N THR A 52 10.83 -3.01 8.53
CA THR A 52 10.80 -4.07 7.52
C THR A 52 12.21 -4.42 7.06
N TRP A 53 13.05 -3.43 6.75
CA TRP A 53 14.40 -3.67 6.28
C TRP A 53 15.28 -4.35 7.34
N VAL A 54 15.28 -3.88 8.59
CA VAL A 54 16.12 -4.49 9.64
C VAL A 54 15.71 -5.92 10.01
N THR A 55 14.47 -6.32 9.69
CA THR A 55 13.97 -7.68 9.95
C THR A 55 14.16 -8.62 8.77
N THR A 56 14.26 -8.12 7.54
CA THR A 56 14.40 -8.95 6.33
C THR A 56 15.75 -8.82 5.64
N PHE A 57 16.50 -7.74 5.92
CA PHE A 57 17.71 -7.30 5.22
C PHE A 57 17.58 -7.34 3.69
N SER A 58 16.35 -7.16 3.20
CA SER A 58 16.03 -7.23 1.78
C SER A 58 15.90 -5.81 1.21
N LEU A 59 16.59 -5.58 0.09
CA LEU A 59 16.54 -4.35 -0.69
C LEU A 59 15.39 -4.40 -1.71
#